data_AF-A0A1N7SZ69-F1
#
_entry.id   AF-A0A1N7SZ69-F1
#
_cell.length_a   1.000
_cell.length_b   1.000
_cell.length_c   1.000
_cell.angle_alpha   90.00
_cell.angle_beta   90.00
_cell.angle_gamma   90.00
#
_symmetry.space_group_name_H-M   'P 1'
#
loop_
_entity.id
_entity.type
_entity.pdbx_description
1 polymer ?
#
loop_
_entity_poly.entity_id
_entity_poly.type
_entity_poly.pdbx_seq_one_letter_code
_entity_poly.pdbx_strand_id
1 'polypeptide(L)'
;MQYAIAMGLHVVAVDISDTKLELARKLGATLAVNANTTDPADFIQKEIGGAHGVLVTAVSRTAFAQALGMVRRGGTISLNGLPPGDFPLPIFSTVLNGITVRGSIVGTRRDLQESLDFAAQGSVRAHVHRDRLENINAVFGALREGTVDGRIVMELD
;
A
#
# COMPACT_ATOMS: atom_id res chain seq x y z
N MET A 1 -2.96 -3.93 3.95
CA MET A 1 -4.31 -4.43 3.66
C MET A 1 -4.86 -5.30 4.81
N GLN A 2 -4.21 -6.39 5.29
CA GLN A 2 -4.77 -7.21 6.40
C GLN A 2 -5.03 -6.38 7.67
N TYR A 3 -4.10 -5.51 8.07
CA TYR A 3 -4.33 -4.57 9.18
C TYR A 3 -5.58 -3.69 8.99
N ALA A 4 -5.80 -3.15 7.78
CA ALA A 4 -6.97 -2.31 7.51
C ALA A 4 -8.28 -3.10 7.69
N ILE A 5 -8.30 -4.36 7.25
CA ILE A 5 -9.45 -5.26 7.43
C ILE A 5 -9.65 -5.59 8.92
N ALA A 6 -8.57 -5.90 9.64
CA ALA A 6 -8.62 -6.17 11.08
C ALA A 6 -9.09 -4.95 11.88
N MET A 7 -8.85 -3.73 11.37
CA MET A 7 -9.36 -2.47 11.91
C MET A 7 -10.81 -2.15 11.47
N GLY A 8 -11.47 -3.05 10.73
CA GLY A 8 -12.86 -2.88 10.30
C GLY A 8 -13.04 -1.96 9.08
N LEU A 9 -11.99 -1.69 8.31
CA LEU A 9 -12.06 -0.81 7.14
C LEU A 9 -12.41 -1.58 5.86
N HIS A 10 -13.18 -0.95 4.97
CA HIS A 10 -13.33 -1.41 3.59
C HIS A 10 -12.10 -1.03 2.78
N VAL A 11 -11.55 -1.99 2.04
CA VAL A 11 -10.26 -1.81 1.36
C VAL A 11 -10.41 -1.90 -0.16
N VAL A 12 -9.88 -0.90 -0.85
CA VAL A 12 -9.60 -0.93 -2.29
C VAL A 12 -8.11 -1.14 -2.49
N ALA A 13 -7.72 -2.11 -3.31
CA ALA A 13 -6.34 -2.34 -3.70
C ALA A 13 -6.03 -1.69 -5.05
N VAL A 14 -4.89 -1.02 -5.16
CA VAL A 14 -4.37 -0.45 -6.41
C VAL A 14 -2.94 -0.94 -6.59
N ASP A 15 -2.67 -1.55 -7.74
CA ASP A 15 -1.34 -2.00 -8.14
C ASP A 15 -1.28 -2.03 -9.68
N ILE A 16 -0.10 -2.29 -10.24
CA ILE A 16 0.11 -2.51 -11.68
C ILE A 16 0.21 -4.00 -12.03
N SER A 17 0.35 -4.87 -11.02
CA SER A 17 0.48 -6.32 -11.14
C SER A 17 -0.84 -7.02 -10.81
N ASP A 18 -1.39 -7.74 -11.78
CA ASP A 18 -2.61 -8.53 -11.58
C ASP A 18 -2.42 -9.61 -10.50
N THR A 19 -1.25 -10.26 -10.46
CA THR A 19 -0.91 -11.24 -9.41
C THR A 19 -1.00 -10.62 -8.00
N LYS A 20 -0.51 -9.39 -7.81
CA LYS A 20 -0.62 -8.69 -6.51
C LYS A 20 -2.06 -8.31 -6.19
N LEU A 21 -2.85 -7.93 -7.20
CA LEU A 21 -4.27 -7.64 -7.02
C LEU A 21 -5.09 -8.90 -6.69
N GLU A 22 -4.78 -10.05 -7.29
CA GLU A 22 -5.37 -11.34 -6.91
C GLU A 22 -5.05 -11.70 -5.46
N LEU A 23 -3.79 -11.53 -5.03
CA LEU A 23 -3.41 -11.71 -3.64
C LEU A 23 -4.19 -10.75 -2.72
N ALA A 24 -4.34 -9.48 -3.11
CA ALA A 24 -5.10 -8.51 -2.34
C ALA A 24 -6.58 -8.92 -2.19
N ARG A 25 -7.20 -9.44 -3.26
CA ARG A 25 -8.58 -9.97 -3.22
C ARG A 25 -8.69 -11.16 -2.27
N LYS A 26 -7.76 -12.14 -2.36
CA LYS A 26 -7.73 -13.31 -1.46
C LYS A 26 -7.61 -12.92 0.01
N LEU A 27 -6.96 -11.80 0.28
CA LEU A 27 -6.78 -11.29 1.63
C LEU A 27 -7.91 -10.34 2.09
N GLY A 28 -8.92 -10.10 1.25
CA GLY A 28 -10.18 -9.41 1.62
C GLY A 28 -10.33 -7.98 1.11
N ALA A 29 -9.55 -7.55 0.11
CA ALA A 29 -9.85 -6.30 -0.60
C ALA A 29 -11.21 -6.40 -1.31
N THR A 30 -12.11 -5.46 -1.04
CA THR A 30 -13.47 -5.42 -1.60
C THR A 30 -13.46 -5.03 -3.08
N LEU A 31 -12.54 -4.15 -3.45
CA LEU A 31 -12.29 -3.74 -4.83
C LEU A 31 -10.80 -3.80 -5.12
N ALA A 32 -10.44 -4.00 -6.39
CA ALA A 32 -9.07 -4.02 -6.83
C ALA A 32 -8.98 -3.53 -8.28
N VAL A 33 -8.10 -2.56 -8.54
CA VAL A 33 -7.94 -1.89 -9.85
C VAL A 33 -6.48 -1.93 -10.29
N ASN A 34 -6.26 -2.28 -11.56
CA ASN A 34 -4.94 -2.26 -12.18
C ASN A 34 -4.69 -0.88 -12.82
N ALA A 35 -3.69 -0.16 -12.29
CA ALA A 35 -3.37 1.20 -12.70
C ALA A 35 -2.71 1.30 -14.09
N ASN A 36 -2.30 0.17 -14.71
CA ASN A 36 -1.83 0.15 -16.09
C ASN A 36 -2.96 0.22 -17.12
N THR A 37 -4.16 -0.26 -16.74
CA THR A 37 -5.28 -0.43 -17.68
C THR A 37 -6.44 0.51 -17.40
N THR A 38 -6.48 1.12 -16.21
CA THR A 38 -7.60 1.94 -15.75
C THR A 38 -7.07 3.03 -14.85
N ASP A 39 -7.59 4.26 -14.99
CA ASP A 39 -7.27 5.33 -14.05
C ASP A 39 -7.87 4.98 -12.67
N PRO A 40 -7.03 4.72 -11.65
CA PRO A 40 -7.52 4.36 -10.33
C PRO A 40 -8.28 5.49 -9.63
N ALA A 41 -7.98 6.76 -9.92
CA ALA A 41 -8.70 7.89 -9.33
C ALA A 41 -10.15 7.91 -9.81
N ASP A 42 -10.36 7.91 -11.13
CA ASP A 42 -11.69 7.90 -11.72
C ASP A 42 -12.50 6.68 -11.30
N PHE A 43 -11.87 5.50 -11.30
CA PHE A 43 -12.51 4.26 -10.84
C PHE A 43 -12.98 4.38 -9.38
N ILE A 44 -12.11 4.79 -8.47
CA ILE A 44 -12.45 4.90 -7.03
C ILE A 44 -13.49 5.98 -6.77
N GLN A 45 -13.42 7.11 -7.48
CA GLN A 45 -14.44 8.16 -7.36
C GLN A 45 -15.80 7.66 -7.83
N LYS A 46 -15.86 6.96 -8.96
CA LYS A 46 -17.10 6.40 -9.50
C LYS A 46 -17.70 5.32 -8.60
N GLU A 47 -16.89 4.38 -8.13
CA GLU A 47 -17.39 3.21 -7.41
C GLU A 47 -17.77 3.52 -5.95
N ILE A 48 -17.01 4.40 -5.28
CA ILE A 48 -17.19 4.64 -3.84
C ILE A 48 -17.19 6.12 -3.42
N GLY A 49 -17.19 7.06 -4.36
CA GLY A 49 -17.15 8.50 -4.07
C GLY A 49 -15.84 8.98 -3.44
N GLY A 50 -14.74 8.26 -3.69
CA GLY A 50 -13.43 8.55 -3.12
C GLY A 50 -13.18 7.87 -1.77
N ALA A 51 -11.93 7.46 -1.52
CA ALA A 51 -11.54 6.84 -0.26
C ALA A 51 -11.45 7.86 0.88
N HIS A 52 -11.81 7.47 2.11
CA HIS A 52 -11.60 8.30 3.30
C HIS A 52 -10.11 8.48 3.62
N GLY A 53 -9.33 7.43 3.36
CA GLY A 53 -7.88 7.45 3.51
C GLY A 53 -7.20 6.62 2.45
N VAL A 54 -6.00 7.03 2.06
CA VAL A 54 -5.15 6.32 1.09
C VAL A 54 -3.78 6.09 1.72
N LEU A 55 -3.32 4.84 1.73
CA LEU A 55 -1.98 4.47 2.21
C LEU A 55 -1.09 4.12 1.02
N VAL A 56 -0.10 4.95 0.73
CA VAL A 56 0.80 4.78 -0.42
C VAL A 56 2.08 4.07 0.02
N THR A 57 2.18 2.77 -0.27
CA THR A 57 3.38 1.95 -0.01
C THR A 57 4.22 1.69 -1.26
N ALA A 58 3.75 2.13 -2.42
CA ALA A 58 4.42 1.91 -3.70
C ALA A 58 5.71 2.73 -3.82
N VAL A 59 6.69 2.22 -4.57
CA VAL A 59 7.93 2.94 -4.90
C VAL A 59 7.77 3.63 -6.26
N SER A 60 6.74 4.47 -6.40
CA SER A 60 6.39 5.14 -7.65
C SER A 60 5.83 6.54 -7.41
N ARG A 61 6.43 7.56 -8.02
CA ARG A 61 5.93 8.95 -7.96
C ARG A 61 4.53 9.10 -8.56
N THR A 62 4.20 8.31 -9.58
CA THR A 62 2.87 8.29 -10.20
C THR A 62 1.80 7.86 -9.19
N ALA A 63 2.08 6.86 -8.36
CA ALA A 63 1.14 6.41 -7.34
C ALA A 63 0.87 7.49 -6.28
N PHE A 64 1.87 8.30 -5.94
CA PHE A 64 1.72 9.43 -5.02
C PHE A 64 0.82 10.51 -5.60
N ALA A 65 1.03 10.86 -6.88
CA ALA A 65 0.18 11.83 -7.58
C ALA A 65 -1.26 11.33 -7.73
N GLN A 66 -1.45 10.07 -8.12
CA GLN A 66 -2.78 9.48 -8.30
C GLN A 66 -3.58 9.40 -6.99
N ALA A 67 -2.92 9.21 -5.84
CA ALA A 67 -3.58 9.14 -4.53
C ALA A 67 -4.44 10.37 -4.22
N LEU A 68 -4.07 11.55 -4.74
CA LEU A 68 -4.83 12.79 -4.60
C LEU A 68 -6.18 12.75 -5.31
N GLY A 69 -6.27 12.03 -6.43
CA GLY A 69 -7.53 11.82 -7.14
C GLY A 69 -8.37 10.69 -6.53
N MET A 70 -7.76 9.77 -5.80
CA MET A 70 -8.47 8.64 -5.17
C MET A 70 -9.17 9.04 -3.87
N VAL A 71 -8.69 10.07 -3.17
CA VAL A 71 -9.21 10.48 -1.87
C VAL A 71 -10.46 11.36 -2.02
N ARG A 72 -11.40 11.24 -1.09
CA ARG A 72 -12.57 12.13 -1.02
C ARG A 72 -12.21 13.50 -0.42
N ARG A 73 -13.13 14.47 -0.53
CA ARG A 73 -13.02 15.74 0.21
C ARG A 73 -12.89 15.49 1.71
N GLY A 74 -11.91 16.13 2.35
CA GLY A 74 -11.57 15.96 3.77
C GLY A 74 -10.74 14.71 4.08
N GLY A 75 -10.38 13.89 3.09
CA GLY A 75 -9.65 12.65 3.34
C GLY A 75 -8.14 12.83 3.54
N THR A 76 -7.50 11.74 3.97
CA THR A 76 -6.07 11.73 4.34
C THR A 76 -5.25 10.76 3.50
N ILE A 77 -4.11 11.22 3.01
CA ILE A 77 -3.12 10.40 2.31
C ILE A 77 -1.92 10.20 3.23
N SER A 78 -1.61 8.95 3.56
CA SER A 78 -0.43 8.54 4.33
C SER A 78 0.64 7.98 3.39
N LEU A 79 1.84 8.56 3.42
CA LEU A 79 2.95 8.23 2.55
C LEU A 79 3.98 7.37 3.29
N ASN A 80 4.14 6.11 2.86
CA ASN A 80 5.13 5.18 3.40
C ASN A 80 6.22 4.82 2.37
N GLY A 81 5.92 4.89 1.07
CA GLY A 81 6.89 4.64 0.02
C GLY A 81 8.04 5.66 0.04
N LEU A 82 9.21 5.26 -0.45
CA LEU A 82 10.39 6.12 -0.53
C LEU A 82 11.02 6.12 -1.94
N PRO A 83 10.26 6.44 -3.02
CA PRO A 83 10.88 6.69 -4.32
C PRO A 83 11.72 7.98 -4.27
N PRO A 84 12.85 8.07 -5.01
CA PRO A 84 13.60 9.32 -5.10
C PRO A 84 12.86 10.40 -5.91
N GLY A 85 13.10 11.66 -5.57
CA GLY A 85 12.56 12.85 -6.24
C GLY A 85 11.17 13.26 -5.73
N ASP A 86 10.58 14.24 -6.43
CA ASP A 86 9.32 14.88 -6.00
C ASP A 86 8.11 14.38 -6.79
N PHE A 87 6.91 14.57 -6.22
CA PHE A 87 5.63 14.38 -6.92
C PHE A 87 4.79 15.67 -6.83
N PRO A 88 3.93 15.94 -7.83
CA PRO A 88 3.12 17.16 -7.83
C PRO A 88 2.04 17.12 -6.75
N LEU A 89 1.97 18.16 -5.93
CA LEU A 89 0.88 18.42 -5.00
C LEU A 89 0.09 19.66 -5.44
N PRO A 90 -0.97 19.53 -6.26
CA PRO A 90 -1.78 20.64 -6.72
C PRO A 90 -2.44 21.39 -5.56
N ILE A 91 -1.96 22.60 -5.28
CA ILE A 91 -2.38 23.45 -4.17
C ILE A 91 -3.89 23.71 -4.19
N PHE A 92 -4.43 24.14 -5.34
CA PHE A 92 -5.84 24.52 -5.45
C PHE A 92 -6.80 23.40 -5.04
N SER A 93 -6.64 22.20 -5.62
CA SER A 93 -7.45 21.04 -5.27
C SER A 93 -7.20 20.55 -3.85
N THR A 94 -5.96 20.63 -3.36
CA THR A 94 -5.62 20.22 -1.98
C THR A 94 -6.37 21.10 -0.97
N VAL A 95 -6.35 22.42 -1.19
CA VAL A 95 -7.04 23.40 -0.33
C VAL A 95 -8.55 23.29 -0.48
N LEU A 96 -9.08 23.33 -1.70
CA LEU A 96 -10.54 23.32 -1.96
C LEU A 96 -11.21 22.04 -1.42
N ASN A 97 -10.51 20.92 -1.50
CA ASN A 97 -11.01 19.63 -1.02
C ASN A 97 -10.61 19.34 0.42
N GLY A 98 -9.81 20.18 1.08
CA GLY A 98 -9.37 19.96 2.46
C GLY A 98 -8.58 18.66 2.65
N ILE A 99 -7.71 18.31 1.71
CA ILE A 99 -6.96 17.05 1.73
C ILE A 99 -5.76 17.17 2.68
N THR A 100 -5.56 16.14 3.52
CA THR A 100 -4.35 16.01 4.34
C THR A 100 -3.35 15.07 3.64
N VAL A 101 -2.09 15.50 3.53
CA VAL A 101 -0.97 14.63 3.09
C VAL A 101 0.02 14.51 4.23
N ARG A 102 0.36 13.28 4.62
CA ARG A 102 1.19 13.00 5.81
C ARG A 102 2.23 11.92 5.51
N GLY A 103 3.50 12.21 5.82
CA GLY A 103 4.53 11.18 5.85
C GLY A 103 4.39 10.28 7.07
N SER A 104 4.59 8.97 6.89
CA SER A 104 4.60 7.99 7.97
C SER A 104 5.66 6.94 7.71
N ILE A 105 6.61 6.79 8.63
CA ILE A 105 7.66 5.79 8.54
C ILE A 105 7.69 4.97 9.83
N VAL A 106 7.73 3.65 9.66
CA VAL A 106 7.77 2.67 10.75
C VAL A 106 6.70 2.95 11.82
N GLY A 107 7.07 2.92 13.10
CA GLY A 107 6.22 3.23 14.23
C GLY A 107 7.06 3.35 15.50
N THR A 108 6.46 3.85 16.56
CA THR A 108 7.01 3.81 17.91
C THR A 108 7.07 2.38 18.44
N ARG A 109 7.72 2.18 19.59
CA ARG A 109 7.72 0.88 20.30
C ARG A 109 6.30 0.39 20.62
N ARG A 110 5.39 1.32 20.91
CA ARG A 110 3.99 1.00 21.18
C ARG A 110 3.28 0.53 19.92
N ASP A 111 3.46 1.25 18.81
CA ASP A 111 2.89 0.85 17.51
C ASP A 111 3.40 -0.53 17.09
N LEU A 112 4.68 -0.83 17.35
CA LEU A 112 5.25 -2.15 17.11
C LEU A 112 4.55 -3.23 17.95
N GLN A 113 4.38 -3.01 19.26
CA GLN A 113 3.68 -3.97 20.13
C GLN A 113 2.25 -4.21 19.64
N GLU A 114 1.48 -3.14 19.39
CA GLU A 114 0.12 -3.24 18.90
C GLU A 114 0.07 -3.98 17.55
N SER A 115 1.05 -3.77 16.67
CA SER A 115 1.14 -4.49 15.39
C SER A 115 1.44 -5.98 15.57
N LEU A 116 2.30 -6.35 16.51
CA LEU A 116 2.61 -7.74 16.83
C LEU A 116 1.39 -8.44 17.45
N ASP A 117 0.59 -7.73 18.24
CA ASP A 117 -0.62 -8.28 18.85
C ASP A 117 -1.65 -8.71 17.78
N PHE A 118 -1.82 -7.94 16.69
CA PHE A 118 -2.65 -8.36 15.55
C PHE A 118 -2.14 -9.66 14.91
N ALA A 119 -0.82 -9.81 14.78
CA ALA A 119 -0.23 -11.03 14.22
C ALA A 119 -0.39 -12.22 15.18
N ALA A 120 -0.18 -12.02 16.48
CA ALA A 120 -0.36 -13.04 17.52
C ALA A 120 -1.82 -13.53 17.60
N GLN A 121 -2.78 -12.64 17.36
CA GLN A 121 -4.21 -12.97 17.28
C GLN A 121 -4.62 -13.62 15.94
N GLY A 122 -3.69 -13.82 15.01
CA GLY A 122 -3.95 -14.40 13.70
C GLY A 122 -4.68 -13.48 12.71
N SER A 123 -4.90 -12.21 13.07
CA SER A 123 -5.57 -11.22 12.21
C SER A 123 -4.67 -10.75 11.06
N VAL A 124 -3.36 -10.89 11.21
CA VAL A 124 -2.37 -10.57 10.18
C VAL A 124 -1.38 -11.72 10.05
N ARG A 125 -1.25 -12.26 8.84
CA ARG A 125 -0.25 -13.27 8.50
C ARG A 125 0.56 -12.84 7.28
N ALA A 126 1.86 -12.63 7.45
CA ALA A 126 2.73 -12.27 6.34
C ALA A 126 2.80 -13.41 5.31
N HIS A 127 2.75 -13.06 4.02
CA HIS A 127 3.10 -13.98 2.94
C HIS A 127 4.62 -14.01 2.83
N VAL A 128 5.23 -15.14 3.22
CA VAL A 128 6.67 -15.26 3.40
C VAL A 128 7.21 -16.42 2.57
N HIS A 129 8.26 -16.12 1.81
CA HIS A 129 9.16 -17.10 1.21
C HIS A 129 10.44 -17.11 2.03
N ARG A 130 11.05 -18.28 2.18
CA ARG A 130 12.32 -18.44 2.90
C ARG A 130 13.44 -18.65 1.91
N ASP A 131 14.59 -18.08 2.20
CA ASP A 131 15.80 -18.26 1.39
C ASP A 131 17.05 -18.16 2.28
N ARG A 132 18.20 -18.55 1.74
CA ARG A 132 19.49 -18.56 2.45
C ARG A 132 20.20 -17.23 2.29
N LEU A 133 21.06 -16.89 3.24
CA LEU A 133 21.85 -15.65 3.19
C LEU A 133 22.75 -15.57 1.94
N GLU A 134 23.25 -16.71 1.45
CA GLU A 134 24.11 -16.78 0.25
C GLU A 134 23.38 -16.30 -1.01
N ASN A 135 22.05 -16.40 -1.05
CA ASN A 135 21.23 -16.02 -2.20
C ASN A 135 20.83 -14.54 -2.19
N ILE A 136 21.33 -13.73 -1.25
CA ILE A 136 20.89 -12.33 -1.04
C ILE A 136 20.93 -11.47 -2.31
N ASN A 137 21.91 -11.67 -3.20
CA ASN A 137 22.00 -10.92 -4.45
C ASN A 137 20.90 -11.29 -5.45
N ALA A 138 20.52 -12.57 -5.54
CA ALA A 138 19.41 -13.01 -6.38
C ALA A 138 18.08 -12.46 -5.85
N VAL A 139 17.91 -12.46 -4.53
CA VAL A 139 16.75 -11.87 -3.83
C VAL A 139 16.63 -10.37 -4.16
N PHE A 140 17.73 -9.62 -4.12
CA PHE A 140 17.72 -8.22 -4.55
C PHE A 140 17.37 -8.04 -6.03
N GLY A 141 17.81 -8.94 -6.91
CA GLY A 141 17.43 -8.97 -8.32
C GLY A 141 15.91 -9.10 -8.49
N ALA A 142 15.32 -10.14 -7.89
CA ALA A 142 13.88 -10.40 -7.94
C ALA A 142 13.04 -9.24 -7.37
N LEU A 143 13.51 -8.60 -6.29
CA LEU A 143 12.84 -7.42 -5.72
C LEU A 143 12.83 -6.23 -6.69
N ARG A 144 13.93 -5.99 -7.43
CA ARG A 144 14.01 -4.91 -8.43
C ARG A 144 13.11 -5.18 -9.63
N GLU A 145 13.02 -6.44 -10.06
CA GLU A 145 12.15 -6.89 -11.14
C GLU A 145 10.67 -6.93 -10.73
N GLY A 146 10.38 -6.85 -9.43
CA GLY A 146 9.02 -6.85 -8.90
C GLY A 146 8.35 -8.22 -8.92
N THR A 147 9.12 -9.30 -9.08
CA THR A 147 8.66 -10.70 -9.17
C THR A 147 8.41 -11.35 -7.82
N VAL A 148 8.75 -10.68 -6.72
CA VAL A 148 8.48 -11.14 -5.35
C VAL A 148 7.05 -10.77 -4.93
N ASP A 149 6.26 -11.78 -4.58
CA ASP A 149 5.02 -11.62 -3.82
C ASP A 149 5.29 -11.71 -2.31
N GLY A 150 4.80 -10.72 -1.55
CA GLY A 150 5.00 -10.68 -0.09
C GLY A 150 6.42 -10.31 0.35
N ARG A 151 7.09 -11.20 1.09
CA ARG A 151 8.40 -10.98 1.71
C ARG A 151 9.28 -12.22 1.60
N ILE A 152 10.57 -11.99 1.37
CA ILE A 152 11.59 -13.03 1.50
C ILE A 152 12.27 -12.84 2.87
N VAL A 153 12.36 -13.91 3.66
CA VAL A 153 13.00 -13.94 4.97
C VAL A 153 14.22 -14.84 4.90
N MET A 154 15.38 -14.33 5.33
CA MET A 154 16.62 -15.10 5.35
C MET A 154 16.61 -16.09 6.53
N GLU A 155 16.89 -17.35 6.25
CA GLU A 155 17.21 -18.35 7.26
C GLU A 155 18.69 -18.21 7.66
N LEU A 156 18.99 -18.36 8.95
CA LEU A 156 20.33 -18.18 9.54
C LEU A 156 20.85 -19.48 10.17
N ASP A 157 20.27 -20.62 9.77
CA ASP A 157 20.51 -21.94 10.34
C ASP A 157 21.87 -22.53 9.92
#